data_AF-A0AAE0EDB0-F1
#
_entry.id   AF-A0AAE0EDB0-F1
#
_cell.length_a   1.000
_cell.length_b   1.000
_cell.length_c   1.000
_cell.angle_alpha   90.00
_cell.angle_beta   90.00
_cell.angle_gamma   90.00
#
_symmetry.space_group_name_H-M   'P 1'
#
loop_
_entity.id
_entity.type
_entity.pdbx_description
1 polymer ?
#
loop_
_entity_poly.entity_id
_entity_poly.type
_entity_poly.pdbx_seq_one_letter_code
_entity_poly.pdbx_strand_id
1 'polypeptide(L)'
;MTSLQIYLLLEMTLALVSALVGSLLALELEPTFNEPCLSTSLQDFWGRRWNLVATNILRLTVYEPTKKMFTNVFGHRWATSPAVVTTFLASGLIHELMFYHMVRMKPTGEMTIATFSFMECV
;
A
#
# COMPACT_ATOMS: atom_id res chain seq x y z
N MET A 1 7.44 2.06 22.57
CA MET A 1 7.28 1.63 21.16
C MET A 1 6.41 2.67 20.48
N THR A 2 6.93 3.37 19.48
CA THR A 2 6.18 4.40 18.75
C THR A 2 5.20 3.75 17.76
N SER A 3 4.13 4.45 17.36
CA SER A 3 3.14 3.96 16.38
C SER A 3 3.81 3.45 15.09
N LEU A 4 4.83 4.16 14.61
CA LEU A 4 5.63 3.79 13.44
C LEU A 4 6.39 2.46 13.61
N GLN A 5 6.96 2.20 14.80
CA GLN A 5 7.66 0.94 15.05
C GLN A 5 6.70 -0.25 15.04
N ILE A 6 5.49 -0.07 15.60
CA ILE A 6 4.45 -1.10 15.60
C ILE A 6 3.95 -1.33 14.18
N TYR A 7 3.80 -0.27 13.38
CA TYR A 7 3.48 -0.34 11.95
C TYR A 7 4.48 -1.15 11.14
N LEU A 8 5.75 -0.77 11.19
CA LEU A 8 6.80 -1.46 10.45
C LEU A 8 6.93 -2.91 10.90
N LEU A 9 6.84 -3.18 12.20
CA LEU A 9 6.89 -4.55 12.72
C LEU A 9 5.72 -5.41 12.22
N LEU A 10 4.50 -4.86 12.23
CA LEU A 10 3.30 -5.55 11.77
C LEU A 10 3.38 -5.84 10.27
N GLU A 11 3.75 -4.84 9.46
CA GLU A 11 3.96 -4.99 8.01
C GLU A 11 5.00 -6.08 7.70
N MET A 12 6.16 -6.04 8.36
CA MET A 12 7.21 -7.05 8.17
C MET A 12 6.76 -8.45 8.60
N THR A 13 5.96 -8.55 9.66
CA THR A 13 5.44 -9.85 10.15
C THR A 13 4.39 -10.42 9.20
N LEU A 14 3.44 -9.61 8.73
CA LEU A 14 2.45 -10.03 7.73
C LEU A 14 3.10 -10.42 6.40
N ALA A 15 4.14 -9.69 6.00
CA ALA A 15 4.95 -10.01 4.83
C ALA A 15 5.66 -11.36 4.98
N LEU A 16 6.31 -11.59 6.13
CA LEU A 16 6.98 -12.85 6.42
C LEU A 16 5.99 -14.03 6.44
N VAL A 17 4.85 -13.87 7.09
CA VAL A 17 3.80 -14.90 7.13
C VAL A 17 3.27 -15.18 5.73
N SER A 18 2.98 -14.15 4.93
CA SER A 18 2.51 -14.32 3.54
C SER A 18 3.54 -15.04 2.67
N ALA A 19 4.83 -14.67 2.79
CA ALA A 19 5.92 -15.33 2.06
C ALA A 19 6.09 -16.80 2.47
N LEU A 20 5.98 -17.11 3.77
CA LEU A 20 6.03 -18.48 4.29
C LEU A 20 4.82 -19.30 3.85
N VAL A 21 3.62 -18.75 3.90
CA VAL A 21 2.40 -19.44 3.46
C VAL A 21 2.44 -19.69 1.94
N GLY A 22 2.89 -18.71 1.15
CA GLY A 22 3.07 -18.87 -0.29
C GLY A 22 4.11 -19.93 -0.65
N SER A 23 5.23 -20.00 0.07
CA SER A 23 6.26 -21.00 -0.18
C SER A 23 5.88 -22.41 0.30
N LEU A 24 5.19 -22.52 1.44
CA LEU A 24 4.83 -23.81 2.03
C LEU A 24 3.64 -24.50 1.35
N LEU A 25 2.68 -23.74 0.83
CA LEU A 25 1.48 -24.30 0.22
C LEU A 25 1.61 -24.59 -1.27
N ALA A 26 2.74 -24.22 -1.91
CA ALA A 26 3.00 -24.39 -3.34
C ALA A 26 1.82 -23.97 -4.25
N LEU A 27 1.01 -23.03 -3.76
CA LEU A 27 -0.05 -22.41 -4.54
C LEU A 27 0.64 -21.53 -5.59
N GLU A 28 0.22 -21.61 -6.84
CA GLU A 28 0.55 -20.61 -7.88
C GLU A 28 -0.16 -19.28 -7.54
N LEU A 29 0.09 -18.73 -6.36
CA LEU A 29 -0.30 -17.37 -6.01
C LEU A 29 0.70 -16.43 -6.68
N GLU A 30 0.16 -15.39 -7.31
CA GLU A 30 0.96 -14.29 -7.85
C GLU A 30 1.93 -13.80 -6.75
N PRO A 31 3.24 -13.72 -7.03
CA PRO A 31 4.23 -13.48 -5.99
C PRO A 31 3.92 -12.20 -5.22
N THR A 32 3.62 -12.33 -3.92
CA THR A 32 3.28 -11.20 -3.06
C THR A 32 4.48 -10.26 -2.88
N PHE A 33 5.69 -10.80 -3.01
CA PHE A 33 6.96 -10.07 -2.95
C PHE A 33 7.84 -10.46 -4.15
N ASN A 34 8.51 -9.48 -4.75
CA ASN A 34 9.40 -9.70 -5.89
C ASN A 34 10.82 -9.22 -5.57
N GLU A 35 11.61 -10.09 -4.95
CA GLU A 35 13.01 -9.84 -4.58
C GLU A 35 13.25 -8.45 -3.96
N PRO A 36 12.56 -8.10 -2.86
CA PRO A 36 12.60 -6.75 -2.28
C PRO A 36 14.02 -6.30 -1.90
N CYS A 37 14.90 -7.23 -1.53
CA CYS A 37 16.29 -6.93 -1.18
C CYS A 37 17.15 -6.43 -2.36
N LEU A 38 16.67 -6.57 -3.60
CA LEU A 38 17.35 -6.09 -4.82
C LEU A 38 16.84 -4.71 -5.28
N SER A 39 15.99 -4.04 -4.49
CA SER A 39 15.49 -2.72 -4.84
C SER A 39 16.63 -1.70 -4.94
N THR A 40 16.63 -0.90 -6.01
CA THR A 40 17.60 0.19 -6.21
C THR A 40 17.13 1.54 -5.65
N SER A 41 15.84 1.63 -5.27
CA SER A 41 15.23 2.83 -4.68
C SER A 41 14.03 2.46 -3.79
N LEU A 42 13.61 3.39 -2.93
CA LEU A 42 12.39 3.22 -2.13
C LEU A 42 11.14 3.08 -3.01
N GLN A 43 11.09 3.79 -4.14
CA GLN A 43 10.03 3.63 -5.13
C GLN A 43 9.94 2.19 -5.65
N ASP A 44 11.09 1.63 -6.03
CA ASP A 44 11.17 0.30 -6.61
C ASP A 44 10.83 -0.77 -5.55
N PHE A 45 11.29 -0.57 -4.31
CA PHE A 45 10.94 -1.40 -3.17
C PHE A 45 9.42 -1.41 -2.95
N TRP A 46 8.82 -0.25 -2.66
CA TRP A 46 7.42 -0.16 -2.23
C TRP A 46 6.42 -0.29 -3.38
N GLY A 47 6.78 0.10 -4.60
CA GLY A 47 5.86 0.13 -5.74
C GLY A 47 5.89 -1.12 -6.62
N ARG A 48 7.00 -1.86 -6.66
CA ARG A 48 7.20 -2.98 -7.62
C ARG A 48 7.65 -4.29 -6.99
N ARG A 49 8.04 -4.28 -5.72
CA ARG A 49 8.67 -5.44 -5.08
C ARG A 49 8.04 -5.82 -3.74
N TRP A 50 7.39 -4.87 -3.08
CA TRP A 50 6.72 -5.06 -1.80
C TRP A 50 5.21 -5.17 -1.95
N ASN A 51 4.62 -6.26 -1.42
CA ASN A 51 3.18 -6.47 -1.32
C ASN A 51 2.38 -6.16 -2.60
N LEU A 52 2.74 -6.84 -3.69
CA LEU A 52 2.15 -6.66 -5.02
C LEU A 52 0.64 -6.90 -5.03
N VAL A 53 0.14 -7.78 -4.16
CA VAL A 53 -1.30 -8.05 -4.00
C VAL A 53 -2.03 -6.81 -3.48
N ALA A 54 -1.53 -6.17 -2.41
CA ALA A 54 -2.14 -4.95 -1.90
C ALA A 54 -2.11 -3.81 -2.92
N THR A 55 -0.97 -3.64 -3.62
CA THR A 55 -0.81 -2.66 -4.69
C THR A 55 -1.79 -2.91 -5.84
N ASN A 56 -1.99 -4.16 -6.26
CA ASN A 56 -2.96 -4.52 -7.29
C ASN A 56 -4.41 -4.29 -6.84
N ILE A 57 -4.76 -4.63 -5.60
CA ILE A 57 -6.10 -4.39 -5.05
C ILE A 57 -6.39 -2.88 -5.05
N LEU A 58 -5.48 -2.06 -4.52
CA LEU A 58 -5.63 -0.60 -4.52
C LEU A 58 -5.72 -0.04 -5.94
N ARG A 59 -4.93 -0.59 -6.88
CA ARG A 59 -5.00 -0.20 -8.28
C ARG A 59 -6.37 -0.46 -8.89
N LEU A 60 -6.90 -1.66 -8.71
CA LEU A 60 -8.18 -2.08 -9.31
C LEU A 60 -9.39 -1.43 -8.63
N THR A 61 -9.34 -1.24 -7.31
CA THR A 61 -10.49 -0.77 -6.51
C THR A 61 -10.54 0.74 -6.33
N VAL A 62 -9.39 1.43 -6.37
CA VAL A 62 -9.30 2.87 -6.12
C VAL A 62 -8.73 3.61 -7.33
N TYR A 63 -7.54 3.25 -7.80
CA TYR A 63 -6.84 4.01 -8.82
C TYR A 63 -7.58 4.06 -10.17
N GLU A 64 -7.90 2.90 -10.75
CA GLU A 64 -8.57 2.79 -12.05
C GLU A 64 -9.97 3.46 -12.07
N PRO A 65 -10.87 3.22 -11.09
CA PRO A 65 -12.18 3.89 -11.09
C PRO A 65 -12.04 5.41 -10.88
N THR A 66 -11.12 5.85 -10.02
CA THR A 66 -10.86 7.27 -9.80
C THR A 66 -10.32 7.92 -11.08
N LYS A 67 -9.32 7.32 -11.71
CA LYS A 67 -8.75 7.79 -12.97
C LYS A 67 -9.83 7.86 -14.06
N LYS A 68 -10.70 6.87 -14.16
CA LYS A 68 -11.81 6.87 -15.14
C LYS A 68 -12.80 8.02 -14.87
N MET A 69 -13.17 8.25 -13.61
CA MET A 69 -14.00 9.40 -13.22
C MET A 69 -13.35 10.73 -13.61
N PHE A 70 -12.11 10.96 -13.18
CA PHE A 70 -11.43 12.23 -13.48
C PHE A 70 -11.11 12.41 -14.96
N THR A 71 -10.89 11.32 -15.71
CA THR A 71 -10.68 11.38 -17.17
C THR A 71 -11.95 11.88 -17.87
N ASN A 72 -13.11 11.42 -17.43
CA ASN A 72 -14.40 11.86 -17.97
C ASN A 72 -14.71 13.33 -17.66
N VAL A 73 -14.17 13.89 -16.57
CA VAL A 73 -14.47 15.27 -16.13
C VAL A 73 -13.42 16.28 -16.59
N PHE A 74 -12.12 15.95 -16.48
CA PHE A 74 -11.01 16.90 -16.69
C PHE A 74 -10.05 16.48 -17.82
N GLY A 75 -10.31 15.35 -18.48
CA GLY A 75 -9.46 14.82 -19.54
C GLY A 75 -8.23 14.06 -19.03
N HIS A 76 -7.60 13.31 -19.94
CA HIS A 76 -6.61 12.28 -19.59
C HIS A 76 -5.35 12.81 -18.89
N ARG A 77 -4.94 14.05 -19.18
CA ARG A 77 -3.73 14.68 -18.59
C ARG A 77 -3.89 15.06 -17.12
N TRP A 78 -5.08 15.45 -16.70
CA TRP A 78 -5.35 15.92 -15.33
C TRP A 78 -5.90 14.81 -14.42
N ALA A 79 -6.22 13.64 -14.97
CA ALA A 79 -6.82 12.54 -14.23
C ALA A 79 -5.81 11.70 -13.41
N THR A 80 -4.54 11.70 -13.81
CA THR A 80 -3.52 10.85 -13.18
C THR A 80 -3.16 11.34 -11.78
N SER A 81 -2.90 12.64 -11.61
CA SER A 81 -2.55 13.23 -10.30
C SER A 81 -3.60 13.00 -9.21
N PRO A 82 -4.90 13.30 -9.40
CA PRO A 82 -5.92 13.06 -8.37
C PRO A 82 -6.13 11.56 -8.11
N ALA A 83 -5.95 10.69 -9.13
CA ALA A 83 -6.04 9.24 -8.93
C ALA A 83 -4.92 8.71 -8.03
N VAL A 84 -3.69 9.20 -8.19
CA VAL A 84 -2.57 8.84 -7.31
C VAL A 84 -2.86 9.30 -5.87
N VAL A 85 -3.18 10.58 -5.68
CA VAL A 85 -3.48 11.15 -4.35
C VAL A 85 -4.60 10.38 -3.64
N THR A 86 -5.69 10.07 -4.35
CA THR A 86 -6.82 9.32 -3.78
C THR A 86 -6.42 7.90 -3.39
N THR A 87 -5.56 7.26 -4.18
CA THR A 87 -5.08 5.89 -3.89
C THR A 87 -4.20 5.86 -2.64
N PHE A 88 -3.31 6.85 -2.47
CA PHE A 88 -2.49 6.97 -1.27
C PHE A 88 -3.31 7.27 -0.02
N LEU A 89 -4.30 8.16 -0.11
CA LEU A 89 -5.22 8.45 1.00
C LEU A 89 -6.03 7.21 1.40
N ALA A 90 -6.57 6.47 0.44
CA ALA A 90 -7.30 5.24 0.70
C ALA A 90 -6.40 4.20 1.38
N SER A 91 -5.16 4.05 0.92
CA SER A 91 -4.17 3.18 1.56
C SER A 91 -3.91 3.59 3.01
N GLY A 92 -3.64 4.87 3.28
CA GLY A 92 -3.41 5.38 4.64
C GLY A 92 -4.58 5.12 5.58
N LEU A 93 -5.81 5.37 5.12
CA LEU A 93 -7.03 5.11 5.88
C LEU A 93 -7.25 3.62 6.19
N ILE A 94 -6.94 2.72 5.25
CA ILE A 94 -7.01 1.27 5.48
C ILE A 94 -6.02 0.86 6.58
N HIS A 95 -4.79 1.37 6.55
CA HIS A 95 -3.81 1.10 7.59
C HIS A 95 -4.25 1.67 8.95
N GLU A 96 -4.79 2.89 8.97
CA GLU A 96 -5.32 3.49 10.20
C GLU A 96 -6.49 2.68 10.79
N LEU A 97 -7.39 2.19 9.94
CA LEU A 97 -8.51 1.32 10.34
C LEU A 97 -8.01 -0.04 10.86
N MET A 98 -7.02 -0.64 10.21
CA MET A 98 -6.40 -1.89 10.69
C MET A 98 -5.75 -1.69 12.06
N PHE A 99 -5.02 -0.59 12.26
CA PHE A 99 -4.42 -0.23 13.55
C PHE A 99 -5.47 -0.03 14.64
N TYR A 100 -6.54 0.69 14.33
CA TYR A 100 -7.68 0.87 15.23
C TYR A 100 -8.30 -0.48 15.64
N HIS A 101 -8.49 -1.40 14.70
CA HIS A 101 -9.09 -2.70 15.00
C HIS A 101 -8.15 -3.65 15.75
N MET A 102 -6.87 -3.69 15.42
CA MET A 102 -5.90 -4.61 16.05
C MET A 102 -5.46 -4.14 17.43
N VAL A 103 -5.20 -2.84 17.60
CA VAL A 103 -4.57 -2.30 18.82
C VAL A 103 -5.57 -1.51 19.68
N ARG A 104 -6.81 -1.29 19.20
CA ARG A 104 -7.86 -0.50 19.89
C ARG A 104 -7.42 0.94 20.24
N MET A 105 -6.34 1.43 19.64
CA MET A 105 -5.87 2.80 19.82
C MET A 105 -6.66 3.76 18.95
N LYS A 106 -6.93 4.97 19.44
CA LYS A 106 -7.69 5.98 18.70
C LYS A 106 -6.96 6.35 17.39
N PRO A 107 -7.70 6.57 16.29
CA PRO A 107 -7.12 7.07 15.05
C PRO A 107 -6.53 8.46 15.28
N THR A 108 -5.21 8.60 15.08
CA THR A 108 -4.45 9.85 15.29
C THR A 108 -4.11 10.55 13.98
N GLY A 109 -4.42 9.97 12.83
CA GLY A 109 -3.99 10.43 11.50
C GLY A 109 -2.51 10.16 11.19
N GLU A 110 -1.71 9.72 12.17
CA GLU A 110 -0.28 9.47 12.02
C GLU A 110 0.00 8.46 10.91
N MET A 111 -0.86 7.44 10.78
CA MET A 111 -0.73 6.41 9.77
C MET A 111 -1.03 6.93 8.38
N THR A 112 -2.13 7.69 8.24
CA THR A 112 -2.50 8.30 6.96
C THR A 112 -1.41 9.27 6.48
N ILE A 113 -0.84 10.07 7.38
CA ILE A 113 0.27 10.98 7.07
C ILE A 113 1.54 10.21 6.71
N ALA A 114 1.90 9.17 7.47
CA ALA A 114 3.07 8.35 7.19
C ALA A 114 2.98 7.68 5.81
N THR A 115 1.84 7.09 5.46
CA THR A 115 1.59 6.52 4.13
C THR A 115 1.64 7.59 3.04
N PHE A 116 1.18 8.81 3.32
CA PHE A 116 1.28 9.93 2.39
C PHE A 116 2.72 10.42 2.20
N SER A 117 3.57 10.37 3.24
CA SER A 117 5.01 10.68 3.11
C SER A 117 5.75 9.69 2.20
N PHE A 118 5.25 8.46 2.04
CA PHE A 118 5.78 7.53 1.03
C PHE A 118 5.39 7.92 -0.41
N MET A 119 4.39 8.79 -0.61
CA MET A 119 4.06 9.32 -1.94
C MET A 119 5.22 10.12 -2.54
N GLU A 120 5.98 10.87 -1.74
CA GLU A 120 7.17 11.61 -2.22
C GLU A 120 8.30 10.67 -2.68
N CYS A 121 8.24 9.40 -2.29
CA CYS A 121 9.16 8.36 -2.75
C CYS A 121 8.65 7.62 -4.00
N VAL A 122 7.49 7.99 -4.59
CA VAL A 122 6.87 7.36 -5.77
C VAL A 122 6.50 8.40 -6.83
#